data_AF-A0A811LTF1-F1
#
_entry.id   AF-A0A811LTF1-F1
#
_cell.length_a   1.000
_cell.length_b   1.000
_cell.length_c   1.000
_cell.angle_alpha   90.00
_cell.angle_beta   90.00
_cell.angle_gamma   90.00
#
_symmetry.space_group_name_H-M   'P 1'
#
loop_
_entity.id
_entity.type
_entity.pdbx_description
1 polymer ?
#
loop_
_entity_poly.entity_id
_entity_poly.type
_entity_poly.pdbx_seq_one_letter_code
_entity_poly.pdbx_strand_id
1 'polypeptide(L)'
;MERMMCNVKLRWGIRSKRIRRWTGLDEVVVKATERKWKFGRIVVRMPEDRWERKIATWQPDGKRPIGRPRTRWQDEIRKKVGIGWMEAEDGRWQEALRHYTEGIKAYCHM
;
A
#
# COMPACT_ATOMS: atom_id res chain seq x y z
N MET A 1 15.20 -0.18 -10.90
CA MET A 1 14.26 0.16 -11.98
C MET A 1 14.42 1.60 -12.44
N GLU A 2 14.09 2.62 -11.63
CA GLU A 2 14.09 4.03 -12.08
C GLU A 2 15.42 4.50 -12.71
N ARG A 3 16.55 4.11 -12.12
CA ARG A 3 17.89 4.36 -12.69
C ARG A 3 18.05 3.75 -14.08
N MET A 4 17.56 2.53 -14.28
CA MET A 4 17.62 1.85 -15.57
C MET A 4 16.72 2.54 -16.60
N MET A 5 15.51 2.95 -16.21
CA MET A 5 14.59 3.72 -17.07
C MET A 5 15.22 5.03 -17.57
N CYS A 6 15.96 5.73 -16.70
CA CYS A 6 16.66 6.96 -17.05
C CYS A 6 18.10 6.76 -17.53
N ASN A 7 18.56 5.52 -17.73
CA ASN A 7 19.94 5.16 -18.09
C ASN A 7 21.02 5.79 -17.17
N VAL A 8 20.74 5.92 -15.88
CA VAL A 8 21.63 6.51 -14.87
C VAL A 8 22.53 5.44 -14.24
N LYS A 9 23.84 5.60 -14.39
CA LYS A 9 24.85 4.74 -13.75
C LYS A 9 25.06 5.13 -12.28
N LEU A 10 25.41 4.15 -11.44
CA LEU A 10 25.70 4.39 -10.02
C LEU A 10 26.90 5.35 -9.82
N ARG A 11 27.93 5.23 -10.66
CA ARG A 11 29.16 6.05 -10.59
C ARG A 11 28.93 7.56 -10.72
N TRP A 12 27.79 7.97 -11.28
CA TRP A 12 27.47 9.40 -11.47
C TRP A 12 27.00 10.08 -10.18
N GLY A 13 26.84 9.34 -9.07
CA GLY A 13 26.50 9.93 -7.77
C GLY A 13 25.15 10.66 -7.72
N ILE A 14 24.29 10.46 -8.73
CA ILE A 14 23.00 11.13 -8.81
C ILE A 14 22.10 10.62 -7.67
N ARG A 15 21.60 11.53 -6.85
CA ARG A 15 20.71 11.23 -5.72
C ARG A 15 19.37 10.67 -6.21
N SER A 16 18.82 9.71 -5.46
CA SER A 16 17.55 9.05 -5.81
C SER A 16 16.38 10.03 -5.89
N LYS A 17 16.30 11.05 -5.02
CA LYS A 17 15.29 12.11 -5.09
C LYS A 17 15.24 12.82 -6.45
N ARG A 18 16.41 13.03 -7.08
CA ARG A 18 16.49 13.67 -8.41
C ARG A 18 15.92 12.75 -9.51
N ILE A 19 16.19 11.45 -9.42
CA ILE A 19 15.67 10.45 -10.35
C ILE A 19 14.15 10.27 -10.20
N ARG A 20 13.64 10.27 -8.96
CA ARG A 20 12.20 10.23 -8.67
C ARG A 20 11.47 11.43 -9.28
N ARG A 21 12.03 12.64 -9.12
CA ARG A 21 11.47 13.86 -9.70
C ARG A 21 11.40 13.82 -11.24
N TRP A 22 12.37 13.16 -11.89
CA TRP A 22 12.35 12.99 -13.34
C TRP A 22 11.33 11.97 -13.82
N THR A 23 11.11 10.90 -13.05
CA THR A 23 10.22 9.81 -13.44
C THR A 23 8.76 10.02 -13.01
N GLY A 24 8.49 10.85 -12.00
CA GLY A 24 7.14 11.06 -11.47
C GLY A 24 6.51 9.82 -10.82
N LEU A 25 7.34 8.81 -10.50
CA LEU A 25 6.87 7.53 -9.94
C LEU A 25 6.41 7.66 -8.48
N ASP A 26 6.81 8.73 -7.79
CA ASP A 26 6.32 9.06 -6.46
C ASP A 26 4.80 9.26 -6.44
N GLU A 27 4.26 10.00 -7.41
CA GLU A 27 2.81 10.16 -7.55
C GLU A 27 2.09 8.84 -7.84
N VAL A 28 2.73 7.97 -8.65
CA VAL A 28 2.17 6.66 -8.99
C VAL A 28 2.05 5.78 -7.76
N VAL A 29 3.06 5.77 -6.88
CA VAL A 29 3.03 5.01 -5.63
C VAL A 29 1.91 5.50 -4.71
N VAL A 30 1.73 6.82 -4.59
CA VAL A 30 0.64 7.41 -3.81
C VAL A 30 -0.72 6.99 -4.40
N LYS A 31 -0.93 7.16 -5.70
CA LYS A 31 -2.19 6.79 -6.36
C LYS A 31 -2.48 5.29 -6.29
N ALA A 32 -1.47 4.44 -6.40
CA ALA A 32 -1.60 3.00 -6.24
C ALA A 32 -2.05 2.63 -4.81
N THR A 33 -1.47 3.31 -3.82
CA THR A 33 -1.85 3.18 -2.41
C THR A 33 -3.30 3.59 -2.18
N GLU A 34 -3.71 4.76 -2.66
CA GLU A 34 -5.09 5.25 -2.55
C GLU A 34 -6.09 4.28 -3.19
N ARG A 35 -5.78 3.73 -4.37
CA ARG A 35 -6.63 2.73 -5.04
C ARG A 35 -6.74 1.44 -4.23
N LYS A 36 -5.63 0.94 -3.68
CA LYS A 36 -5.63 -0.25 -2.80
C LYS A 36 -6.52 -0.02 -1.59
N TRP A 37 -6.43 1.15 -0.96
CA TRP A 37 -7.24 1.50 0.20
C TRP A 37 -8.71 1.70 -0.14
N LYS A 38 -9.02 2.28 -1.31
CA LYS A 38 -10.39 2.36 -1.82
C LYS A 38 -10.99 0.97 -2.01
N PHE A 39 -10.24 0.02 -2.58
CA PHE A 39 -10.66 -1.37 -2.67
C PHE A 39 -10.91 -1.98 -1.29
N GLY A 40 -10.00 -1.80 -0.34
CA GLY A 40 -10.18 -2.27 1.04
C GLY A 40 -11.45 -1.75 1.71
N ARG A 41 -11.76 -0.46 1.55
CA ARG A 41 -13.01 0.15 2.06
C ARG A 41 -14.25 -0.47 1.44
N ILE A 42 -14.22 -0.76 0.14
CA ILE A 42 -15.32 -1.44 -0.56
C ILE A 42 -15.50 -2.85 0.02
N VAL A 43 -14.42 -3.61 0.16
CA VAL A 43 -14.44 -4.99 0.70
C VAL A 43 -15.06 -5.04 2.09
N VAL A 44 -14.73 -4.10 2.97
CA VAL A 44 -15.26 -4.09 4.35
C VAL A 44 -16.78 -3.84 4.41
N ARG A 45 -17.30 -3.04 3.48
CA ARG A 45 -18.74 -2.74 3.41
C ARG A 45 -19.56 -3.79 2.67
N MET A 46 -18.90 -4.70 1.95
CA MET A 46 -19.60 -5.79 1.27
C MET A 46 -20.20 -6.74 2.32
N PRO A 47 -21.40 -7.29 2.08
CA PRO A 47 -21.93 -8.40 2.85
C PRO A 47 -20.94 -9.57 2.97
N GLU A 48 -20.99 -10.31 4.08
CA GLU A 48 -20.03 -11.41 4.33
C GLU A 48 -20.18 -12.58 3.35
N ASP A 49 -21.38 -12.79 2.83
CA ASP A 49 -21.71 -13.85 1.88
C ASP A 49 -21.11 -13.62 0.48
N ARG A 50 -20.79 -12.36 0.14
CA ARG A 50 -20.15 -11.98 -1.13
C ARG A 50 -18.81 -12.68 -1.33
N TRP A 51 -18.67 -13.34 -2.46
CA TRP A 51 -17.47 -14.09 -2.81
C TRP A 51 -16.23 -13.19 -2.90
N GLU A 52 -16.39 -11.93 -3.33
CA GLU A 52 -15.32 -10.94 -3.43
C GLU A 52 -14.70 -10.66 -2.06
N ARG A 53 -15.54 -10.48 -1.04
CA ARG A 53 -15.11 -10.26 0.35
C ARG A 53 -14.46 -11.52 0.89
N LYS A 54 -15.09 -12.68 0.71
CA LYS A 54 -14.55 -13.98 1.16
C LYS A 54 -13.16 -14.21 0.61
N ILE A 55 -12.94 -14.06 -0.70
CA ILE A 55 -11.62 -14.26 -1.32
C ILE A 55 -10.60 -13.25 -0.80
N ALA A 56 -11.00 -11.97 -0.67
CA ALA A 56 -10.09 -10.92 -0.23
C ALA A 56 -9.64 -11.12 1.23
N THR A 57 -10.50 -11.60 2.12
CA THR A 57 -10.19 -11.84 3.53
C THR A 57 -9.71 -13.26 3.81
N TRP A 58 -9.81 -14.17 2.83
CA TRP A 58 -9.51 -15.59 3.02
C TRP A 58 -8.09 -15.82 3.53
N GLN A 59 -8.00 -16.69 4.52
CA GLN A 59 -6.78 -17.13 5.14
C GLN A 59 -6.73 -18.67 5.08
N PRO A 60 -5.69 -19.27 4.48
CA PRO A 60 -5.50 -20.70 4.61
C PRO A 60 -5.13 -21.05 6.05
N ASP A 61 -5.70 -22.15 6.54
CA ASP A 61 -5.31 -22.74 7.81
C ASP A 61 -3.93 -23.40 7.70
N GLY A 62 -3.11 -23.25 8.74
CA GLY A 62 -1.78 -23.85 8.83
C GLY A 62 -0.60 -22.87 8.65
N LYS A 63 0.59 -23.44 8.45
CA LYS A 63 1.85 -22.68 8.38
C LYS A 63 2.08 -22.16 6.97
N ARG A 64 2.56 -20.91 6.89
CA ARG A 64 2.98 -20.30 5.63
C ARG A 64 4.15 -21.10 5.01
N PRO A 65 4.14 -21.39 3.69
CA PRO A 65 5.28 -22.02 3.03
C PRO A 65 6.50 -21.10 3.02
N ILE A 66 7.70 -21.68 3.03
CA ILE A 66 8.97 -20.95 2.94
C ILE A 66 8.99 -20.10 1.66
N GLY A 67 9.56 -18.89 1.74
CA GLY A 67 9.71 -17.97 0.59
C GLY A 67 8.56 -16.99 0.33
N ARG A 68 7.32 -17.26 0.77
CA ARG A 68 6.22 -16.29 0.62
C ARG A 68 6.45 -15.03 1.48
N PRO A 69 6.08 -13.81 1.06
CA PRO A 69 6.11 -12.67 1.96
C PRO A 69 5.24 -12.92 3.20
N ARG A 70 5.72 -12.47 4.38
CA ARG A 70 4.96 -12.61 5.64
C ARG A 70 3.69 -11.76 5.64
N THR A 71 3.74 -10.63 4.95
CA THR A 71 2.70 -9.60 4.92
C THR A 71 1.70 -9.90 3.80
N ARG A 72 0.42 -9.86 4.13
CA ARG A 72 -0.71 -9.91 3.20
C ARG A 72 -1.15 -8.51 2.81
N TRP A 73 -2.01 -8.40 1.80
CA TRP A 73 -2.49 -7.10 1.32
C TRP A 73 -3.21 -6.30 2.44
N GLN A 74 -4.03 -6.99 3.25
CA GLN A 74 -4.82 -6.42 4.36
C GLN A 74 -3.98 -6.06 5.58
N ASP A 75 -2.79 -6.63 5.76
CA ASP A 75 -1.98 -6.40 6.96
C ASP A 75 -1.48 -4.95 7.04
N GLU A 76 -1.25 -4.32 5.90
CA GLU A 76 -0.92 -2.89 5.83
C GLU A 76 -2.08 -2.04 6.36
N ILE A 77 -3.30 -2.34 5.93
CA ILE A 77 -4.52 -1.64 6.39
C ILE A 77 -4.73 -1.91 7.88
N ARG A 78 -4.63 -3.17 8.32
CA ARG A 78 -4.74 -3.55 9.73
C ARG A 78 -3.71 -2.83 10.61
N LYS A 79 -2.47 -2.67 10.12
CA LYS A 79 -1.41 -1.96 10.86
C LYS A 79 -1.71 -0.46 10.99
N LYS A 80 -2.36 0.15 10.00
CA LYS A 80 -2.60 1.60 9.94
C LYS A 80 -3.92 2.01 10.57
N VAL A 81 -4.99 1.25 10.33
CA VAL A 81 -6.33 1.51 10.88
C VAL A 81 -6.45 0.92 12.29
N GLY A 82 -5.91 -0.27 12.53
CA GLY A 82 -5.94 -0.97 13.82
C GLY A 82 -6.54 -2.38 13.74
N ILE A 83 -6.65 -3.05 14.90
CA ILE A 83 -7.14 -4.44 15.00
C ILE A 83 -8.60 -4.55 14.50
N GLY A 84 -9.47 -3.60 14.87
CA GLY A 84 -10.87 -3.53 14.43
C GLY A 84 -11.09 -2.84 13.07
N TRP A 85 -10.14 -2.95 12.13
CA TRP A 85 -10.23 -2.24 10.84
C TRP A 85 -11.48 -2.60 10.02
N MET A 86 -12.08 -3.78 10.20
CA MET A 86 -13.33 -4.18 9.54
C MET A 86 -14.58 -3.47 10.10
N GLU A 87 -14.53 -3.03 11.35
CA GLU A 87 -15.65 -2.34 12.03
C GLU A 87 -15.39 -0.84 12.15
N ALA A 88 -14.22 -0.38 11.72
CA ALA A 88 -13.80 0.99 11.85
C ALA A 88 -14.69 1.94 11.04
N GLU A 89 -15.09 3.04 11.68
CA GLU A 89 -15.81 4.13 11.05
C GLU A 89 -15.02 4.76 9.89
N ASP A 90 -15.75 5.35 8.95
CA ASP A 90 -15.18 5.95 7.75
C ASP A 90 -14.15 7.04 8.02
N GLY A 91 -14.34 7.84 9.08
CA GLY A 91 -13.40 8.89 9.46
C GLY A 91 -12.02 8.33 9.77
N ARG A 92 -11.97 7.22 10.51
CA ARG A 92 -10.71 6.54 10.89
C ARG A 92 -9.96 5.99 9.68
N TRP A 93 -10.68 5.47 8.69
CA TRP A 93 -10.08 5.03 7.43
C TRP A 93 -9.46 6.18 6.64
N GLN A 94 -10.15 7.32 6.58
CA GLN A 94 -9.68 8.49 5.86
C GLN A 94 -8.46 9.11 6.54
N GLU A 95 -8.49 9.24 7.86
CA GLU A 95 -7.37 9.75 8.66
C GLU A 95 -6.13 8.85 8.52
N ALA A 96 -6.31 7.52 8.66
CA ALA A 96 -5.21 6.58 8.48
C ALA A 96 -4.61 6.63 7.06
N LEU A 97 -5.45 6.79 6.02
CA LEU A 97 -4.98 6.96 4.65
C LEU A 97 -4.23 8.28 4.45
N ARG A 98 -4.72 9.39 5.04
CA ARG A 98 -4.07 10.71 4.98
C ARG A 98 -2.67 10.62 5.57
N HIS A 99 -2.55 10.17 6.82
CA HIS A 99 -1.24 10.02 7.47
C HIS A 99 -0.31 9.05 6.71
N TYR A 100 -0.86 7.99 6.14
CA TYR A 100 -0.06 7.05 5.37
C TYR A 100 0.47 7.66 4.06
N THR A 101 -0.39 8.34 3.31
CA THR A 101 0.01 9.02 2.06
C THR A 101 0.94 10.20 2.31
N GLU A 102 0.73 10.97 3.37
CA GLU A 102 1.67 12.01 3.83
C GLU A 102 3.04 11.43 4.16
N GLY A 103 3.09 10.30 4.89
CA GLY A 103 4.33 9.59 5.17
C GLY A 103 5.03 9.08 3.90
N ILE A 104 4.28 8.58 2.92
CA ILE A 104 4.82 8.17 1.61
C ILE A 104 5.40 9.38 0.88
N LYS A 105 4.68 10.50 0.82
CA LYS A 105 5.15 11.74 0.18
C LYS A 105 6.42 12.27 0.87
N ALA A 106 6.44 12.30 2.19
CA ALA A 106 7.61 12.71 2.98
C ALA A 106 8.83 11.83 2.68
N TYR A 107 8.65 10.51 2.61
CA TYR A 107 9.73 9.58 2.23
C TYR A 107 10.15 9.69 0.76
N CYS A 108 9.21 9.98 -0.14
CA CYS A 108 9.49 10.11 -1.57
C CYS A 108 10.27 11.39 -1.89
N HIS A 109 10.01 12.46 -1.13
CA HIS A 109 10.66 13.76 -1.29
C HIS A 109 11.87 13.99 -0.36
N MET A 110 12.29 13.03 0.47
CA MET A 110 13.62 13.02 1.11
C MET A 110 14.69 12.50 0.14
#